data_AF-A0A1B8VTT4-F1
#
_entry.id   AF-A0A1B8VTT4-F1
#
_cell.length_a   1.000
_cell.length_b   1.000
_cell.length_c   1.000
_cell.angle_alpha   90.00
_cell.angle_beta   90.00
_cell.angle_gamma   90.00
#
_symmetry.space_group_name_H-M   'P 1'
#
loop_
_entity.id
_entity.type
_entity.pdbx_description
1 polymer ?
#
loop_
_entity_poly.entity_id
_entity_poly.type
_entity_poly.pdbx_seq_one_letter_code
_entity_poly.pdbx_strand_id
1 'polypeptide(L)' 'MYIQKLINRVPDLPLIMVRPTLILRNCNGLILLVKHCDGLWGLPGGLLEPGESVEEALKRELHEEHRGTRFTILL' A
#
# COMPACT_ATOMS: atom_id res chain seq x y z
N MET A 1 0.99 -5.94 12.46
CA MET A 1 -0.06 -4.92 12.30
C MET A 1 -1.36 -5.36 12.93
N TYR A 2 -2.15 -4.40 13.43
CA TYR A 2 -3.48 -4.60 13.99
C TYR A 2 -4.46 -5.13 12.94
N ILE A 3 -4.46 -4.58 11.72
CA ILE A 3 -5.42 -4.98 10.70
C ILE A 3 -5.26 -6.46 10.33
N GLN A 4 -4.02 -6.96 10.23
CA GLN A 4 -3.79 -8.40 10.03
C GLN A 4 -4.33 -9.27 11.17
N LYS A 5 -4.22 -8.80 12.42
CA LYS A 5 -4.79 -9.51 13.58
C LYS A 5 -6.32 -9.51 13.53
N LEU A 6 -6.94 -8.42 13.05
CA LEU A 6 -8.38 -8.32 12.87
C LEU A 6 -8.87 -9.30 11.79
N ILE A 7 -8.25 -9.30 10.61
CA ILE A 7 -8.57 -10.23 9.51
C ILE A 7 -8.53 -11.68 10.00
N ASN A 8 -7.47 -12.05 10.74
CA ASN A 8 -7.33 -13.42 11.25
C ASN A 8 -8.36 -13.80 12.32
N ARG A 9 -8.97 -12.81 13.00
CA ARG A 9 -9.94 -13.04 14.06
C ARG A 9 -11.37 -13.18 13.55
N VAL A 10 -11.68 -12.58 12.40
CA VAL A 10 -13.02 -12.60 11.79
C VAL A 10 -12.93 -12.90 10.28
N PRO A 11 -12.46 -14.10 9.90
CA PRO A 11 -12.15 -14.42 8.50
C PRO A 11 -13.37 -14.36 7.56
N ASP A 12 -14.57 -14.64 8.08
CA ASP A 12 -15.80 -14.76 7.28
C ASP A 12 -16.70 -13.51 7.36
N LEU A 13 -16.26 -12.44 8.05
CA LEU A 13 -17.05 -11.22 8.18
C LEU A 13 -16.60 -10.16 7.18
N PRO A 14 -17.54 -9.44 6.54
CA PRO A 14 -17.19 -8.29 5.71
C PRO A 14 -16.54 -7.21 6.58
N LEU A 15 -15.36 -6.75 6.16
CA LEU A 15 -14.62 -5.67 6.81
C LEU A 15 -14.59 -4.43 5.93
N ILE A 16 -14.92 -3.28 6.51
CA ILE A 16 -14.64 -1.99 5.91
C ILE A 16 -13.21 -1.62 6.29
N MET A 17 -12.35 -1.45 5.29
CA MET A 17 -10.96 -1.08 5.48
C MET A 17 -10.64 0.16 4.66
N VAL A 18 -9.79 1.02 5.22
CA VAL A 18 -9.31 2.23 4.55
C VAL A 18 -7.90 1.95 4.03
N ARG A 19 -7.70 2.13 2.72
CA ARG A 19 -6.40 1.97 2.07
C ARG A 19 -5.95 3.27 1.42
N PRO A 20 -5.19 4.13 2.13
CA PRO A 20 -4.47 5.23 1.52
C PRO A 20 -3.64 4.76 0.32
N THR A 21 -3.62 5.54 -0.75
CA THR A 21 -2.87 5.24 -1.97
C THR A 21 -2.15 6.50 -2.43
N LEU A 22 -0.90 6.35 -2.85
CA LEU A 22 -0.09 7.45 -3.40
C LEU A 22 -0.06 7.39 -4.93
N ILE A 23 -0.26 8.53 -5.57
CA ILE A 23 0.03 8.74 -7.00
C ILE A 23 1.22 9.69 -7.09
N LEU A 24 2.36 9.16 -7.54
CA LEU A 24 3.53 9.97 -7.85
C LEU A 24 3.69 10.06 -9.35
N ARG A 25 3.68 11.29 -9.88
CA ARG A 25 3.77 11.56 -11.31
C ARG A 25 5.05 12.33 -11.64
N ASN A 26 5.79 11.91 -12.65
CA ASN A 26 6.96 12.66 -13.13
C ASN A 26 6.58 13.75 -14.16
N CYS A 27 7.56 14.52 -14.62
CA CYS A 27 7.36 15.60 -15.61
C CYS A 27 6.88 15.10 -16.98
N ASN A 28 7.17 13.85 -17.34
CA ASN A 28 6.71 13.21 -18.58
C ASN A 28 5.28 12.68 -18.46
N GLY A 29 4.67 12.82 -17.28
CA GLY A 29 3.31 12.41 -17.01
C GLY A 29 3.13 10.98 -16.55
N LEU A 30 4.23 10.26 -16.30
CA LEU A 30 4.26 8.84 -15.93
C LEU A 30 4.00 8.64 -14.45
N ILE A 31 3.39 7.51 -14.08
CA ILE A 31 2.98 7.20 -12.71
C ILE A 31 3.85 6.09 -12.12
N LEU A 32 4.27 6.26 -10.87
CA LEU A 32 4.96 5.21 -10.11
C LEU A 32 4.00 4.06 -9.78
N LEU A 33 4.39 2.84 -10.15
CA LEU A 33 3.69 1.61 -9.80
C LEU A 33 4.63 0.65 -9.06
N VAL A 34 4.01 -0.25 -8.31
CA VAL A 34 4.68 -1.31 -7.55
C VAL A 34 4.31 -2.65 -8.19
N LYS A 35 5.31 -3.50 -8.42
CA LYS A 35 5.09 -4.88 -8.90
C LYS A 35 5.06 -5.83 -7.72
N HIS A 36 3.91 -6.43 -7.45
CA HIS A 36 3.75 -7.40 -6.37
C HIS A 36 4.39 -8.76 -6.72
N CYS A 37 4.55 -9.63 -5.73
CA CYS A 37 5.16 -10.96 -5.88
C CYS A 37 4.37 -11.89 -6.83
N ASP A 38 3.07 -11.66 -6.96
CA ASP A 38 2.19 -12.33 -7.92
C ASP A 38 2.36 -11.83 -9.37
N GLY A 39 3.21 -10.82 -9.58
CA GLY A 39 3.52 -10.24 -10.88
C GLY A 39 2.57 -9.13 -11.33
N LEU A 40 1.53 -8.81 -10.54
CA LEU A 40 0.58 -7.74 -10.83
C LEU A 40 1.16 -6.37 -10.48
N TRP A 41 0.66 -5.35 -11.16
CA TRP A 41 1.02 -3.95 -10.91
C TRP A 41 -0.09 -3.24 -10.15
N GLY A 42 0.30 -2.47 -9.15
CA GLY A 42 -0.61 -1.68 -8.31
C GLY A 42 -0.03 -0.32 -7.96
N LEU A 43 -0.90 0.56 -7.47
CA LEU A 43 -0.46 1.82 -6.86
C LEU A 43 0.10 1.56 -5.45
N PRO A 44 1.20 2.24 -5.07
CA PRO A 44 1.81 2.10 -3.75
C PRO A 44 0.83 2.50 -2.65
N GLY A 45 0.90 1.77 -1.53
CA GLY A 45 0.12 2.03 -0.33
C GLY A 45 -0.49 0.77 0.25
N GLY A 46 -1.05 0.91 1.45
CA GLY A 46 -1.59 -0.21 2.20
C GLY A 46 -2.57 0.24 3.27
N LEU A 47 -2.84 -0.64 4.23
CA LEU A 47 -3.97 -0.49 5.13
C LEU A 47 -3.66 0.54 6.22
N LEU A 48 -4.62 1.42 6.49
CA LEU A 48 -4.53 2.39 7.57
C LEU A 48 -4.58 1.65 8.92
N GLU A 49 -3.59 1.88 9.79
CA GLU A 49 -3.61 1.31 11.13
C GLU A 49 -4.29 2.27 12.13
N PRO A 50 -4.87 1.75 13.22
CA PRO A 50 -5.51 2.60 14.22
C PRO A 50 -4.54 3.63 14.81
N GLY A 51 -4.97 4.89 14.81
CA GLY A 51 -4.18 6.01 15.35
C GLY A 51 -3.20 6.63 14.36
N GLU A 52 -3.07 6.09 13.14
CA GLU A 52 -2.29 6.74 12.07
C GLU A 52 -3.12 7.82 11.35
N SER A 53 -2.46 8.91 10.98
CA SER A 53 -2.89 9.76 9.87
C SER A 53 -2.66 9.07 8.52
N VAL A 54 -3.31 9.58 7.48
CA VAL A 54 -3.14 9.11 6.09
C VAL A 54 -1.67 9.23 5.67
N GLU A 55 -1.01 10.32 6.03
CA GLU A 55 0.38 10.61 5.73
C GLU A 55 1.34 9.66 6.44
N GLU A 56 1.08 9.32 7.70
CA GLU A 56 1.88 8.35 8.46
C GLU A 56 1.77 6.96 7.86
N ALA A 57 0.56 6.52 7.52
CA ALA A 57 0.35 5.24 6.86
C ALA A 57 1.10 5.14 5.53
N LEU A 58 1.01 6.17 4.68
CA LEU A 58 1.73 6.20 3.41
C LEU A 58 3.26 6.18 3.59
N LYS A 59 3.80 6.91 4.57
CA LYS A 59 5.26 6.87 4.86
C LYS A 59 5.72 5.48 5.29
N ARG A 60 4.94 4.82 6.15
CA ARG A 60 5.21 3.45 6.61
C ARG A 60 5.17 2.46 5.46
N GLU A 61 4.10 2.47 4.67
CA GLU A 61 3.91 1.56 3.53
C GLU A 61 5.02 1.71 2.49
N LEU A 62 5.36 2.96 2.13
CA LEU A 62 6.50 3.21 1.26
C LEU A 62 7.77 2.61 1.86
N HIS A 63 8.05 2.84 3.15
CA HIS A 63 9.23 2.26 3.79
C HIS A 63 9.25 0.71 3.75
N GLU A 64 8.11 0.06 3.94
CA GLU A 64 7.98 -1.40 3.92
C GLU A 64 8.21 -1.96 2.51
N GLU A 65 7.61 -1.36 1.49
CA GLU A 65 7.77 -1.74 0.08
C GLU A 65 9.23 -1.58 -0.41
N HIS A 66 10.00 -0.62 0.13
CA HIS A 66 11.44 -0.45 -0.19
C HIS A 66 12.33 -1.60 0.29
N ARG A 67 11.86 -2.43 1.22
CA ARG A 67 12.67 -3.55 1.77
C ARG A 67 12.44 -4.87 1.06
N GLY A 68 11.37 -5.03 0.28
CA GLY A 68 10.98 -6.32 -0.31
C GLY A 68 10.43 -6.27 -1.74
N THR A 69 10.19 -5.09 -2.30
CA THR A 69 9.49 -4.94 -3.57
C THR A 69 10.31 -4.13 -4.56
N ARG A 70 10.40 -4.60 -5.81
CA ARG A 70 11.04 -3.82 -6.88
C ARG A 70 10.07 -2.70 -7.29
N PHE A 71 10.32 -1.49 -6.81
CA PHE A 71 9.74 -0.31 -7.44
C PHE A 71 10.26 -0.23 -8.87
N THR A 72 9.34 -0.10 -9.81
CA THR A 72 9.71 0.19 -11.20
C THR A 72 8.80 1.31 -11.66
N ILE A 73 9.40 2.44 -12.01
CA ILE A 73 8.71 3.49 -12.73
C ILE A 73 8.42 2.91 -14.11
N LEU A 74 7.15 2.68 -14.44
CA LEU A 74 6.77 2.28 -15.78
C LEU A 74 6.46 3.53 -16.62
N LEU A 75 6.93 3.45 -17.88
CA LEU A 75 6.92 4.44 -18.95
C LEU A 75 5.53 4.74 -19.53
#